data_AF-A0A6B8RVK1-F1
#
_entry.id   AF-A0A6B8RVK1-F1
#
_cell.length_a   1.000
_cell.length_b   1.000
_cell.length_c   1.000
_cell.angle_alpha   90.00
_cell.angle_beta   90.00
_cell.angle_gamma   90.00
#
_symmetry.space_group_name_H-M   'P 1'
#
loop_
_entity.id
_entity.type
_entity.pdbx_description
1 polymer ?
#
loop_
_entity_poly.entity_id
_entity_poly.type
_entity_poly.pdbx_seq_one_letter_code
_entity_poly.pdbx_strand_id
1 'polypeptide(L)'
;MVNWEDSSIIVWFPHSLTQSLHPYHEPIELDKSRLLQANLHVFPDCYVRLLNAHSNSLQVEIGYRIQLNVAESKLNQLPADWNYRIERLNPTLFITLESETADKFMCLNYMRTLHKHGFKPIGPRWDRYESGMDDKFLIYIPAIRTL
;
A
#
# COMPACT_ATOMS: atom_id res chain seq x y z
N MET A 1 4.09 -4.54 -14.68
CA MET A 1 5.10 -4.99 -13.69
C MET A 1 5.91 -3.78 -13.30
N VAL A 2 6.30 -3.70 -12.03
CA VAL A 2 7.11 -2.61 -11.50
C VAL A 2 8.24 -3.26 -10.68
N ASN A 3 9.47 -2.87 -10.93
CA ASN A 3 10.62 -3.33 -10.16
C ASN A 3 11.06 -2.22 -9.20
N TRP A 4 11.11 -2.52 -7.91
CA TRP A 4 11.77 -1.65 -6.93
C TRP A 4 13.18 -2.19 -6.74
N GLU A 5 14.15 -1.58 -7.40
CA GLU A 5 15.54 -2.05 -7.45
C GLU A 5 16.30 -1.78 -6.15
N ASP A 6 15.90 -0.75 -5.42
CA ASP A 6 16.49 -0.37 -4.15
C ASP A 6 15.64 -0.83 -2.97
N SER A 7 16.30 -1.05 -1.83
CA SER A 7 15.60 -1.26 -0.57
C SER A 7 14.73 -0.03 -0.25
N SER A 8 13.46 -0.25 0.08
CA SER A 8 12.50 0.81 0.35
C SER A 8 12.04 0.76 1.80
N ILE A 9 11.83 1.93 2.40
CA ILE A 9 11.20 2.03 3.72
C ILE A 9 9.75 2.45 3.53
N ILE A 10 8.83 1.69 4.12
CA ILE A 10 7.41 2.04 4.21
C ILE A 10 7.02 2.24 5.67
N VAL A 11 6.30 3.33 5.94
CA VAL A 11 5.61 3.56 7.22
C VAL A 11 4.15 3.18 7.03
N TRP A 12 3.66 2.23 7.82
CA TRP A 12 2.29 1.73 7.78
C TRP A 12 1.50 2.21 8.99
N PHE A 13 0.31 2.75 8.74
CA PHE A 13 -0.66 3.17 9.74
C PHE A 13 -1.88 2.23 9.69
N PRO A 14 -2.20 1.52 10.78
CA PRO A 14 -3.36 0.67 10.86
C PRO A 14 -4.62 1.51 11.09
N HIS A 15 -5.70 1.16 10.39
CA HIS A 15 -7.00 1.79 10.52
C HIS A 15 -8.13 0.77 10.62
N SER A 16 -9.15 1.11 11.40
CA SER A 16 -10.45 0.42 11.42
C SER A 16 -11.49 1.35 10.82
N LEU A 17 -12.06 0.97 9.68
CA LEU A 17 -12.88 1.83 8.85
C LEU A 17 -14.28 1.22 8.66
N THR A 18 -15.27 2.07 8.48
CA THR A 18 -16.60 1.64 8.02
C THR A 18 -16.59 1.57 6.50
N GLN A 19 -17.27 0.55 5.94
CA GLN A 19 -17.37 0.43 4.49
C GLN A 19 -18.19 1.60 3.90
N SER A 20 -17.64 2.26 2.89
CA SER A 20 -18.27 3.37 2.17
C SER A 20 -17.76 3.40 0.72
N LEU A 21 -18.14 4.41 -0.06
CA LEU A 21 -17.66 4.57 -1.44
C LEU A 21 -16.14 4.88 -1.49
N HIS A 22 -15.66 5.72 -0.58
CA HIS A 22 -14.26 6.13 -0.48
C HIS A 22 -13.75 5.95 0.96
N PRO A 23 -13.65 4.69 1.45
CA PRO A 23 -13.36 4.42 2.85
C PRO A 23 -11.95 4.88 3.26
N TYR A 24 -11.04 5.01 2.30
CA TYR A 24 -9.62 5.30 2.55
C TYR A 24 -9.27 6.79 2.49
N HIS A 25 -10.14 7.65 1.94
CA HIS A 25 -9.79 9.05 1.66
C HIS A 25 -9.38 9.83 2.92
N GLU A 26 -10.24 9.88 3.94
CA GLU A 26 -9.94 10.60 5.18
C GLU A 26 -8.67 10.07 5.90
N PRO A 27 -8.50 8.74 6.09
CA PRO A 27 -7.26 8.18 6.61
C PRO A 27 -6.01 8.55 5.80
N ILE A 28 -6.11 8.54 4.46
CA ILE A 28 -4.99 8.88 3.58
C ILE A 28 -4.57 10.33 3.80
N GLU A 29 -5.53 11.26 3.77
CA GLU A 29 -5.24 12.69 3.99
C GLU A 29 -4.67 12.95 5.39
N LEU A 30 -5.20 12.28 6.42
CA LEU A 30 -4.71 12.38 7.79
C LEU A 30 -3.25 11.92 7.92
N ASP A 31 -2.94 10.72 7.46
CA ASP A 31 -1.60 10.14 7.61
C ASP A 31 -0.56 10.89 6.77
N LYS A 32 -0.93 11.28 5.55
CA LYS A 32 -0.08 12.11 4.68
C LYS A 32 0.23 13.45 5.34
N SER A 33 -0.78 14.11 5.91
CA SER A 33 -0.62 15.38 6.62
C SER A 33 0.30 15.23 7.85
N ARG A 34 0.14 14.15 8.62
CA ARG A 34 1.01 13.82 9.76
C ARG A 34 2.48 13.68 9.32
N LEU A 35 2.75 12.87 8.30
CA LEU A 35 4.11 12.67 7.80
C LEU A 35 4.75 13.98 7.32
N LEU A 36 3.99 14.82 6.62
CA LEU A 36 4.45 16.14 6.18
C LEU A 36 4.77 17.07 7.36
N GLN A 37 3.92 17.12 8.39
CA GLN A 37 4.17 17.90 9.61
C GLN A 37 5.41 17.42 10.37
N ALA A 38 5.73 16.14 10.30
CA ALA A 38 6.96 15.56 10.84
C ALA A 38 8.21 15.82 9.94
N ASN A 39 8.08 16.62 8.87
CA ASN A 39 9.14 16.86 7.90
C ASN A 39 9.72 15.57 7.28
N LEU A 40 8.85 14.57 7.06
CA LEU A 40 9.16 13.36 6.29
C LEU A 40 8.68 13.56 4.85
N HIS A 41 9.62 13.43 3.92
CA HIS A 41 9.30 13.44 2.50
C HIS A 41 8.87 12.04 2.07
N VAL A 42 7.65 11.94 1.58
CA VAL A 42 7.07 10.70 1.06
C VAL A 42 6.83 10.81 -0.43
N PHE A 43 6.78 9.66 -1.11
CA PHE A 43 6.27 9.61 -2.47
C PHE A 43 4.78 10.03 -2.47
N PRO A 44 4.28 10.60 -3.59
CA PRO A 44 2.91 11.13 -3.64
C PRO A 44 1.84 10.06 -3.42
N ASP A 45 2.15 8.82 -3.79
CA ASP A 45 1.28 7.66 -3.69
C ASP A 45 1.24 7.06 -2.29
N CYS A 46 0.13 6.39 -2.00
CA CYS A 46 -0.03 5.54 -0.83
C CYS A 46 -0.38 4.10 -1.25
N TYR A 47 -0.19 3.17 -0.31
CA TYR A 47 -0.46 1.75 -0.50
C TYR A 47 -1.43 1.28 0.58
N VAL A 48 -2.53 0.66 0.21
CA VAL A 48 -3.50 0.08 1.15
C VAL A 48 -3.31 -1.43 1.18
N ARG A 49 -3.20 -1.98 2.39
CA ARG A 49 -3.19 -3.42 2.63
C ARG A 49 -4.42 -3.80 3.42
N LEU A 50 -5.35 -4.54 2.79
CA LEU A 50 -6.49 -5.11 3.50
C LEU A 50 -6.01 -6.26 4.39
N LEU A 51 -6.22 -6.12 5.71
CA LEU A 51 -5.93 -7.17 6.68
C LEU A 51 -7.14 -8.07 6.88
N ASN A 52 -8.32 -7.46 7.00
CA ASN A 52 -9.57 -8.16 7.22
C ASN A 52 -10.76 -7.31 6.75
N ALA A 53 -11.81 -7.97 6.30
CA ALA A 53 -13.08 -7.35 5.94
C ALA A 53 -14.22 -8.15 6.56
N HIS A 54 -15.05 -7.46 7.33
CA HIS A 54 -16.30 -7.98 7.87
C HIS A 54 -17.44 -7.09 7.38
N SER A 55 -18.67 -7.63 7.37
CA SER A 55 -19.88 -7.06 6.77
C SER A 55 -19.93 -5.54 6.55
N ASN A 56 -19.56 -4.72 7.53
CA ASN A 56 -19.52 -3.26 7.41
C ASN A 56 -18.21 -2.62 7.92
N SER A 57 -17.17 -3.40 8.20
CA SER A 57 -15.90 -2.92 8.72
C SER A 57 -14.70 -3.46 7.96
N LEU A 58 -13.72 -2.59 7.77
CA LEU A 58 -12.45 -2.88 7.12
C LEU A 58 -11.33 -2.65 8.13
N GLN A 59 -10.46 -3.64 8.28
CA GLN A 59 -9.18 -3.47 8.95
C GLN A 59 -8.11 -3.39 7.88
N VAL A 60 -7.45 -2.25 7.80
CA VAL A 60 -6.46 -1.97 6.77
C VAL A 60 -5.20 -1.40 7.38
N GLU A 61 -4.13 -1.43 6.61
CA GLU A 61 -2.98 -0.55 6.81
C GLU A 61 -2.79 0.34 5.61
N ILE A 62 -2.40 1.58 5.85
CA ILE A 62 -2.10 2.57 4.82
C ILE A 62 -0.62 2.91 4.93
N GLY A 63 0.10 2.66 3.84
CA GLY A 63 1.54 2.67 3.76
C GLY A 63 2.05 3.81 2.88
N TYR A 64 3.10 4.47 3.35
CA TYR A 64 3.78 5.52 2.61
C TYR A 64 5.24 5.18 2.43
N ARG A 65 5.70 5.20 1.18
CA ARG A 65 7.12 5.02 0.88
C ARG A 65 7.87 6.30 1.22
N ILE A 66 8.91 6.18 2.04
CA ILE A 66 9.76 7.31 2.44
C ILE A 66 10.87 7.50 1.40
N GLN A 67 11.21 8.76 1.10
CA GLN A 67 12.37 9.06 0.28
C GLN A 67 13.66 8.84 1.10
N LEU A 68 14.58 8.01 0.61
CA LEU A 68 15.76 7.53 1.33
C LEU A 68 16.79 8.63 1.70
N ASN A 69 16.63 9.85 1.17
CA ASN A 69 17.39 11.03 1.58
C ASN A 69 16.99 11.55 2.97
N VAL A 70 15.95 10.99 3.59
CA VAL A 70 15.55 11.24 4.97
C VAL A 70 16.35 10.33 5.91
N ALA A 71 17.08 10.93 6.84
CA ALA A 71 17.82 10.17 7.86
C ALA A 71 16.88 9.27 8.67
N GLU A 72 17.20 7.97 8.81
CA GLU A 72 16.43 7.01 9.62
C GLU A 72 16.17 7.51 11.05
N SER A 73 17.03 8.40 11.56
CA SER A 73 16.85 9.08 12.84
C SER A 73 15.52 9.85 12.96
N LYS A 74 14.99 10.40 11.87
CA LYS A 74 13.68 11.07 11.86
C LYS A 74 12.53 10.10 12.03
N LEU A 75 12.63 8.87 11.49
CA LEU A 75 11.60 7.86 11.68
C LEU A 75 11.49 7.44 13.15
N ASN A 76 12.64 7.37 13.86
CA ASN A 76 12.66 7.08 15.29
C ASN A 76 12.13 8.23 16.18
N GLN A 77 11.94 9.42 15.62
CA GLN A 77 11.40 10.60 16.31
C GLN A 77 9.91 10.80 16.06
N LEU A 78 9.27 9.91 15.29
CA LEU A 78 7.84 10.00 15.05
C LEU A 78 7.04 9.82 16.36
N PRO A 79 5.94 10.57 16.55
CA PRO A 79 5.15 10.48 17.77
C PRO A 79 4.64 9.06 18.02
N ALA A 80 4.85 8.55 19.24
CA ALA A 80 4.51 7.17 19.60
C ALA A 80 2.99 6.90 19.59
N ASP A 81 2.17 7.94 19.75
CA ASP A 81 0.71 7.89 19.73
C ASP A 81 0.11 7.70 18.33
N TRP A 82 0.91 7.85 17.26
CA TRP A 82 0.44 7.63 15.89
C TRP A 82 0.24 6.16 15.53
N ASN A 83 0.65 5.23 16.40
CA ASN A 83 0.47 3.80 16.25
C ASN A 83 0.89 3.30 14.84
N TYR A 84 2.15 3.48 14.47
CA TYR A 84 2.68 3.10 13.16
C TYR A 84 3.64 1.89 13.27
N ARG A 85 3.87 1.22 12.14
CA ARG A 85 5.00 0.28 12.00
C ARG A 85 5.86 0.62 10.80
N ILE A 86 7.16 0.37 10.91
CA ILE A 86 8.12 0.57 9.83
C ILE A 86 8.40 -0.79 9.18
N GLU A 87 8.33 -0.86 7.86
CA GLU A 87 8.71 -2.02 7.08
C GLU A 87 9.87 -1.66 6.14
N ARG A 88 10.96 -2.42 6.24
CA ARG A 88 12.05 -2.36 5.27
C ARG A 88 11.82 -3.45 4.24
N LEU A 89 11.59 -3.03 3.00
CA LEU A 89 11.44 -3.92 1.86
C LEU A 89 12.77 -4.05 1.15
N ASN A 90 13.19 -5.28 0.93
CA ASN A 90 14.27 -5.57 0.00
C ASN A 90 13.83 -5.21 -1.43
N PRO A 91 14.76 -5.14 -2.40
CA PRO A 91 14.42 -5.03 -3.79
C PRO A 91 13.34 -6.06 -4.18
N THR A 92 12.23 -5.57 -4.72
CA THR A 92 11.01 -6.37 -4.89
C THR A 92 10.42 -6.14 -6.27
N LEU A 93 10.13 -7.24 -6.97
CA LEU A 93 9.35 -7.22 -8.19
C LEU A 93 7.87 -7.31 -7.87
N PHE A 94 7.10 -6.37 -8.41
CA PHE A 94 5.65 -6.34 -8.32
C PHE A 94 5.01 -6.64 -9.67
N ILE A 95 4.07 -7.58 -9.67
CA ILE A 95 3.08 -7.69 -10.74
C ILE A 95 2.02 -6.64 -10.49
N THR A 96 1.70 -5.88 -11.53
CA THR A 96 0.77 -4.75 -11.43
C THR A 96 -0.42 -4.93 -12.35
N LEU A 97 -1.62 -4.62 -11.85
CA LEU A 97 -2.88 -4.66 -12.57
C LEU A 97 -3.68 -3.40 -12.25
N GLU A 98 -4.18 -2.72 -13.27
CA GLU A 98 -5.16 -1.65 -13.06
C GLU A 98 -6.52 -2.27 -12.73
N SER A 99 -7.23 -1.68 -11.78
CA SER A 99 -8.57 -2.10 -11.40
C SER A 99 -9.43 -0.89 -11.02
N GLU A 100 -10.73 -1.11 -10.99
CA GLU A 100 -11.73 -0.12 -10.62
C GLU A 100 -12.42 -0.58 -9.32
N THR A 101 -12.88 0.38 -8.50
CA THR A 101 -13.57 0.09 -7.23
C THR A 101 -14.80 -0.81 -7.40
N ALA A 102 -15.46 -0.75 -8.56
CA ALA A 102 -16.63 -1.55 -8.91
C ALA A 102 -16.32 -2.86 -9.68
N ASP A 103 -15.04 -3.21 -9.89
CA ASP A 103 -14.66 -4.40 -10.67
C ASP A 103 -14.97 -5.71 -9.93
N LYS A 104 -16.09 -6.34 -10.31
CA LYS A 104 -16.54 -7.63 -9.76
C LYS A 104 -15.67 -8.82 -10.18
N PHE A 105 -14.81 -8.68 -11.19
CA PHE A 105 -13.96 -9.74 -11.74
C PHE A 105 -12.49 -9.59 -11.37
N MET A 106 -12.15 -8.60 -10.56
CA MET A 106 -10.80 -8.31 -10.10
C MET A 106 -10.05 -9.55 -9.59
N CYS A 107 -10.66 -10.35 -8.72
CA CYS A 107 -10.03 -11.56 -8.18
C CYS A 107 -9.72 -12.62 -9.25
N LEU A 108 -10.59 -12.76 -10.27
CA LEU A 108 -10.38 -13.69 -11.37
C LEU A 108 -9.25 -13.20 -12.29
N ASN A 109 -9.25 -11.90 -12.62
CA ASN A 109 -8.20 -11.26 -13.41
C ASN A 109 -6.84 -11.36 -12.73
N TYR A 110 -6.81 -11.16 -11.41
CA TYR A 110 -5.65 -11.37 -10.54
C TYR A 110 -5.08 -12.79 -10.68
N MET A 111 -5.89 -13.83 -10.45
CA MET A 111 -5.42 -15.22 -10.49
C MET A 111 -4.92 -15.62 -11.88
N ARG A 112 -5.67 -15.25 -12.93
CA ARG A 112 -5.30 -15.56 -14.32
C ARG A 112 -3.96 -14.95 -14.71
N THR A 113 -3.68 -13.73 -14.26
CA THR A 113 -2.45 -13.02 -14.58
C THR A 113 -1.24 -13.70 -13.95
N LEU A 114 -1.32 -14.07 -12.69
CA LEU A 114 -0.23 -14.75 -11.99
C LEU A 114 0.10 -16.11 -12.64
N HIS A 115 -0.92 -16.91 -12.92
CA HIS A 115 -0.76 -18.24 -13.52
C HIS A 115 -0.19 -18.16 -14.94
N LYS A 116 -0.71 -17.27 -15.79
CA LYS A 116 -0.28 -17.15 -17.19
C LYS A 116 1.19 -16.78 -17.33
N HIS A 117 1.74 -16.02 -16.39
CA HIS A 117 3.09 -15.46 -16.49
C HIS A 117 4.13 -16.18 -15.62
N GLY A 118 3.77 -17.29 -14.95
CA GLY A 118 4.72 -18.09 -14.17
C GLY A 118 5.25 -17.32 -12.95
N PHE A 119 4.40 -16.53 -12.30
CA PHE A 119 4.76 -15.80 -11.08
C PHE A 119 4.10 -16.44 -9.86
N LYS A 120 4.88 -16.52 -8.78
CA LYS A 120 4.39 -16.92 -7.46
C LYS A 120 4.38 -15.70 -6.54
N PRO A 121 3.23 -15.32 -5.95
CA PRO A 121 3.18 -14.30 -4.92
C PRO A 121 4.04 -14.68 -3.72
N ILE A 122 4.77 -13.72 -3.17
CA ILE A 122 5.64 -13.90 -2.00
C ILE A 122 5.17 -13.10 -0.78
N GLY A 123 4.05 -12.41 -0.89
CA GLY A 123 3.51 -11.56 0.16
C GLY A 123 2.11 -11.06 -0.14
N PRO A 124 1.54 -10.24 0.76
CA PRO A 124 0.22 -9.69 0.58
C PRO A 124 0.18 -8.70 -0.59
N ARG A 125 -0.95 -8.66 -1.27
CA ARG A 125 -1.29 -7.63 -2.27
C ARG A 125 -1.42 -6.26 -1.60
N TRP A 126 -1.00 -5.21 -2.30
CA TRP A 126 -1.27 -3.80 -1.95
C TRP A 126 -2.06 -3.12 -3.05
N ASP A 127 -2.91 -2.18 -2.66
CA ASP A 127 -3.65 -1.31 -3.58
C ASP A 127 -3.03 0.08 -3.54
N ARG A 128 -2.45 0.53 -4.65
CA ARG A 128 -1.83 1.84 -4.76
C ARG A 128 -2.86 2.87 -5.19
N TYR A 129 -2.97 3.93 -4.41
CA TYR A 129 -3.83 5.10 -4.67
C TYR A 129 -2.99 6.38 -4.72
N GLU A 130 -3.49 7.38 -5.44
CA GLU A 130 -2.92 8.74 -5.43
C GLU A 130 -3.53 9.57 -4.30
N SER A 131 -4.85 9.44 -4.10
CA SER A 131 -5.64 10.26 -3.16
C SER A 131 -6.64 9.48 -2.31
N GLY A 132 -6.98 8.25 -2.71
CA GLY A 132 -8.01 7.43 -2.05
C GLY A 132 -9.45 7.80 -2.44
N MET A 133 -9.63 8.84 -3.25
CA MET A 133 -10.89 9.16 -3.95
C MET A 133 -10.94 8.55 -5.35
N ASP A 134 -9.87 7.85 -5.74
CA ASP A 134 -9.67 7.39 -7.09
C ASP A 134 -10.64 6.23 -7.43
N ASP A 135 -11.38 6.36 -8.52
CA ASP A 135 -12.21 5.26 -9.05
C ASP A 135 -11.35 4.10 -9.58
N LYS A 136 -10.10 4.43 -9.95
CA LYS A 136 -9.09 3.51 -10.45
C LYS A 136 -7.92 3.44 -9.50
N PHE A 137 -7.37 2.25 -9.34
CA PHE A 137 -6.18 2.03 -8.53
C PHE A 137 -5.33 0.92 -9.14
N LEU A 138 -4.07 0.87 -8.72
CA LEU A 138 -3.14 -0.17 -9.17
C LEU A 138 -2.97 -1.21 -8.09
N ILE A 139 -3.26 -2.46 -8.43
CA ILE A 139 -2.93 -3.62 -7.61
C ILE A 139 -1.43 -3.91 -7.75
N TYR A 140 -0.74 -4.05 -6.63
CA TYR A 140 0.67 -4.42 -6.52
C TYR A 140 0.78 -5.77 -5.83
N ILE A 141 1.40 -6.74 -6.50
CA ILE A 141 1.55 -8.11 -6.00
C ILE A 141 3.04 -8.42 -5.93
N PRO A 142 3.65 -8.50 -4.74
CA PRO A 142 5.04 -8.89 -4.63
C PRO A 142 5.19 -10.34 -5.10
N ALA A 143 6.08 -10.59 -6.05
CA ALA A 143 6.22 -11.90 -6.67
C ALA A 143 7.66 -12.25 -7.03
N ILE A 144 7.94 -13.55 -7.10
CA ILE A 144 9.14 -14.09 -7.74
C ILE A 144 8.75 -14.85 -9.00
N ARG A 145 9.67 -14.84 -9.97
CA ARG A 145 9.53 -15.65 -11.17
C ARG A 145 9.86 -17.10 -10.85
N THR A 146 8.95 -18.01 -11.15
CA THR A 146 9.18 -19.45 -11.08
C THR A 146 9.41 -19.95 -12.50
N LEU A 147 10.66 -19.86 -12.97
CA LEU A 147 11.14 -20.57 -14.15
C LEU A 147 12.16 -21.61 -13.71
#